data_AF-A0A847CRF2-F1
#
_entry.id   AF-A0A847CRF2-F1
#
_cell.length_a   1.000
_cell.length_b   1.000
_cell.length_c   1.000
_cell.angle_alpha   90.00
_cell.angle_beta   90.00
_cell.angle_gamma   90.00
#
_symmetry.space_group_name_H-M   'P 1'
#
loop_
_entity.id
_entity.type
_entity.pdbx_description
1 polymer ?
#
loop_
_entity_poly.entity_id
_entity_poly.type
_entity_poly.pdbx_seq_one_letter_code
_entity_poly.pdbx_strand_id
1 'polypeptide(L)' 'HSHTGTEAYPSRTAINLASEPGAHYVLVSTRDGAHEAGDIEFRSYRIIDSVVTEEEVRVVERYDH' A
#
# COMPACT_ATOMS: atom_id res chain seq x y z
N HIS A 1 2.51 -5.20 -0.24
CA HIS A 1 3.71 -5.68 0.49
C HIS A 1 4.12 -4.66 1.56
N SER A 2 5.27 -4.81 2.22
CA SER A 2 5.72 -3.89 3.28
C SER A 2 7.05 -3.20 2.98
N HIS A 3 7.27 -2.04 3.61
CA HIS A 3 8.54 -1.30 3.61
C HIS A 3 9.05 -1.14 5.04
N THR A 4 10.31 -1.50 5.30
CA THR A 4 10.88 -1.43 6.66
C THR A 4 11.56 -0.11 6.99
N GLY A 5 11.81 0.75 5.99
CA GLY A 5 12.55 2.01 6.19
C GLY A 5 12.09 3.18 5.32
N THR A 6 10.97 3.05 4.60
CA THR A 6 10.43 4.10 3.73
C THR A 6 8.92 4.19 3.87
N GLU A 7 8.35 5.29 3.42
CA GLU A 7 6.90 5.54 3.40
C GLU A 7 6.12 4.44 2.68
N ALA A 8 4.85 4.31 3.04
CA ALA A 8 3.89 3.45 2.34
C ALA A 8 3.51 4.06 0.97
N TYR A 9 4.48 4.21 0.07
CA TYR A 9 4.30 4.73 -1.29
C TYR A 9 5.01 3.83 -2.33
N PRO A 10 4.42 3.56 -3.51
CA PRO A 10 5.03 2.68 -4.50
C PRO A 10 6.40 3.19 -4.97
N SER A 11 7.43 2.34 -4.91
CA SER A 11 8.73 2.66 -5.50
C SER A 11 8.64 2.69 -7.03
N ARG A 12 9.60 3.34 -7.70
CA ARG A 12 9.68 3.34 -9.17
C ARG A 12 9.68 1.92 -9.75
N THR A 13 10.40 1.00 -9.11
CA THR A 13 10.42 -0.41 -9.54
C THR A 13 9.06 -1.07 -9.37
N ALA A 14 8.35 -0.81 -8.27
CA ALA A 14 6.99 -1.35 -8.06
C ALA A 14 6.00 -0.81 -9.11
N ILE A 15 6.09 0.48 -9.45
CA ILE A 15 5.26 1.10 -10.51
C ILE A 15 5.53 0.44 -11.86
N ASN A 16 6.79 0.22 -12.21
CA ASN A 16 7.16 -0.42 -13.48
C ASN A 16 6.75 -1.90 -13.57
N LEU A 17 6.62 -2.58 -12.43
CA LEU A 17 6.17 -3.97 -12.35
C LEU A 17 4.65 -4.11 -12.24
N ALA A 18 3.91 -3.00 -12.11
CA ALA A 18 2.46 -3.02 -12.02
C ALA A 18 1.84 -3.29 -13.39
N SER A 19 1.60 -4.57 -13.68
CA SER A 19 0.99 -5.01 -14.94
C SER A 19 -0.51 -5.25 -14.86
N GLU A 20 -1.07 -5.43 -13.66
CA GLU A 20 -2.46 -5.85 -13.47
C GLU A 20 -3.37 -4.65 -13.19
N PRO A 21 -4.16 -4.17 -14.16
CA PRO A 21 -4.91 -2.91 -14.01
C PRO A 21 -6.00 -2.97 -12.95
N GLY A 22 -6.47 -4.19 -12.60
CA GLY A 22 -7.46 -4.43 -11.55
C GLY A 22 -6.87 -4.72 -10.17
N ALA A 23 -5.55 -4.70 -10.02
CA ALA A 23 -4.91 -4.97 -8.74
C ALA A 23 -4.92 -3.73 -7.82
N HIS A 24 -5.12 -3.99 -6.53
CA HIS A 24 -4.95 -3.01 -5.47
C HIS A 24 -3.60 -3.24 -4.77
N TYR A 25 -2.71 -2.27 -4.86
CA TYR A 25 -1.36 -2.34 -4.30
C TYR A 25 -1.35 -1.82 -2.87
N VAL A 26 -1.63 -2.72 -1.93
CA VAL A 26 -1.64 -2.40 -0.49
C VAL A 26 -0.21 -2.35 0.05
N LEU A 27 0.14 -1.22 0.68
CA LEU A 27 1.44 -0.94 1.27
C LEU A 27 1.33 -0.71 2.77
N VAL A 28 2.24 -1.33 3.51
CA VAL A 28 2.40 -1.14 4.95
C VAL A 28 3.82 -0.68 5.24
N SER A 29 4.00 0.49 5.83
CA SER A 29 5.32 0.90 6.34
C SER A 29 5.47 0.52 7.80
N THR A 30 6.61 -0.10 8.12
CA THR A 30 7.04 -0.37 9.50
C THR A 30 8.24 0.50 9.91
N ARG A 31 8.45 1.63 9.22
CA ARG A 31 9.52 2.59 9.54
C ARG A 31 9.36 3.15 10.96
N ASP A 32 10.40 3.79 11.48
CA ASP A 32 10.36 4.54 12.74
C ASP A 32 9.86 3.74 13.96
N GLY A 33 10.14 2.43 13.99
CA GLY A 33 9.77 1.56 15.11
C GLY A 33 8.29 1.16 15.13
N ALA A 34 7.56 1.32 14.02
CA ALA A 34 6.13 0.99 13.96
C ALA A 34 5.81 -0.50 14.17
N HIS A 35 6.79 -1.38 14.03
CA HIS A 35 6.64 -2.80 14.40
C HIS A 35 6.53 -3.03 15.91
N GLU A 36 6.92 -2.07 16.76
CA GLU A 36 6.79 -2.18 18.22
C GLU A 36 5.81 -1.16 18.81
N ALA A 37 6.02 0.13 18.53
CA ALA A 37 5.26 1.21 19.19
C ALA A 37 5.05 2.48 18.34
N GLY A 38 5.69 2.57 17.16
CA GLY A 38 5.50 3.70 16.24
C GLY A 38 4.21 3.61 15.42
N ASP A 39 3.90 4.69 14.68
CA ASP A 39 2.72 4.76 13.84
C ASP A 39 2.86 3.89 12.58
N ILE A 40 1.86 3.05 12.30
CA ILE A 40 1.79 2.25 11.07
C ILE A 40 1.16 3.08 9.96
N GLU A 41 1.87 3.22 8.84
CA GLU A 41 1.28 3.74 7.60
C GLU A 41 0.70 2.58 6.80
N PHE A 42 -0.62 2.60 6.61
CA PHE A 42 -1.34 1.64 5.78
C PHE A 42 -2.06 2.40 4.66
N ARG A 43 -1.70 2.11 3.40
CA ARG A 43 -2.23 2.82 2.22
C ARG A 43 -2.50 1.84 1.08
N SER A 44 -3.48 2.15 0.23
CA SER A 44 -3.79 1.39 -0.99
C SER A 44 -3.64 2.28 -2.22
N TYR A 45 -3.16 1.70 -3.31
CA TYR A 45 -3.01 2.40 -4.58
C TYR A 45 -3.50 1.57 -5.76
N ARG A 46 -4.07 2.25 -6.75
CA ARG A 46 -4.17 1.75 -8.13
C ARG A 46 -3.01 2.30 -8.93
N ILE A 47 -2.48 1.45 -9.79
CA ILE A 47 -1.42 1.82 -10.72
C ILE A 47 -1.87 1.40 -12.11
N ILE A 48 -2.17 2.38 -12.96
CA ILE A 48 -2.64 2.18 -14.34
C ILE A 48 -1.81 3.09 -15.23
N ASP A 49 -1.18 2.55 -16.27
CA ASP A 49 -0.32 3.31 -17.18
C ASP A 49 0.74 4.17 -16.45
N SER A 50 1.35 3.60 -15.41
CA SER A 50 2.30 4.27 -14.50
C SER A 50 1.74 5.43 -13.67
N VAL A 51 0.43 5.68 -13.74
CA VAL A 51 -0.25 6.68 -12.90
C VAL A 51 -0.63 6.04 -11.57
N VAL A 52 -0.07 6.58 -10.50
CA VAL A 52 -0.34 6.15 -9.12
C VAL A 52 -1.51 6.96 -8.57
N THR A 53 -2.58 6.29 -8.16
CA THR A 53 -3.75 6.90 -7.50
C THR A 53 -3.95 6.23 -6.16
N GLU A 54 -3.97 7.00 -5.08
CA GLU A 54 -4.32 6.48 -3.76
C GLU A 54 -5.83 6.23 -3.64
N GLU A 55 -6.20 5.16 -2.93
CA GLU A 55 -7.58 4.82 -2.64
C GLU A 55 -7.82 4.80 -1.12
N GLU A 56 -8.98 5.32 -0.70
CA GLU A 56 -9.46 5.18 0.68
C GLU A 56 -9.68 3.70 1.00
N VAL A 57 -9.19 3.25 2.16
CA VAL A 57 -9.45 1.90 2.65
C VAL A 57 -10.36 1.94 3.85
N ARG A 58 -11.36 1.06 3.85
CA ARG A 58 -12.22 0.78 5.01
C ARG A 58 -12.02 -0.65 5.46
N VAL A 59 -11.59 -0.82 6.71
CA VAL A 59 -11.55 -2.13 7.35
C VAL A 59 -12.95 -2.43 7.86
N VAL A 60 -13.51 -3.56 7.42
CA VAL A 60 -14.81 -4.06 7.85
C VAL A 60 -14.64 -5.23 8.79
N GLU A 61 -15.54 -5.42 9.75
CA GLU A 61 -15.46 -6.52 10.73
C GLU A 61 -15.58 -7.89 10.05
N ARG A 62 -16.45 -7.99 9.04
CA ARG A 62 -16.66 -9.20 8.23
C ARG A 62 -17.35 -8.85 6.92
N TYR A 63 -17.25 -9.76 5.95
CA TYR A 63 -18.10 -9.75 4.76
C TYR A 63 -19.28 -10.69 4.99
N ASP A 64 -20.51 -10.19 4.82
CA ASP A 64 -21.69 -11.04 4.77
C ASP A 64 -21.76 -11.67 3.37
N HIS A 65 -21.74 -13.00 3.31
CA HIS A 65 -21.84 -13.80 2.07
C HIS A 65 -23.17 -14.54 2.01
#